data_AF-A0A945QRD7-F1
#
_entry.id   AF-A0A945QRD7-F1
#
_cell.length_a   1.000
_cell.length_b   1.000
_cell.length_c   1.000
_cell.angle_alpha   90.00
_cell.angle_beta   90.00
_cell.angle_gamma   90.00
#
_symmetry.space_group_name_H-M   'P 1'
#
loop_
_entity.id
_entity.type
_entity.pdbx_description
1 polymer ?
#
loop_
_entity_poly.entity_id
_entity_poly.type
_entity_poly.pdbx_seq_one_letter_code
_entity_poly.pdbx_strand_id
1 'polypeptide(L)' 'MCESACPTDCLYIEEEPAQDREKRPRVVEIDLARCLFCGQCVDSCPERAIALVARTRLRGDLRWNMVRGEYVNS' A
#
# COMPACT_ATOMS: atom_id res chain seq x y z
N MET A 1 -1.45 -11.06 6.25
CA MET A 1 0.01 -10.96 6.57
C MET A 1 0.51 -9.53 6.43
N CYS A 2 0.32 -8.85 5.30
CA CYS A 2 0.77 -7.46 5.13
C CYS A 2 0.06 -6.46 6.07
N GLU A 3 -1.25 -6.63 6.27
CA GLU A 3 -2.08 -5.84 7.20
C GLU A 3 -1.53 -5.91 8.63
N SER A 4 -1.35 -7.14 9.15
CA SER A 4 -0.82 -7.36 10.50
C SER A 4 0.63 -6.94 10.71
N ALA A 5 1.39 -6.72 9.63
CA ALA A 5 2.76 -6.22 9.70
C ALA A 5 2.82 -4.69 9.84
N CYS A 6 1.71 -3.99 9.61
CA CYS A 6 1.67 -2.54 9.72
C CYS A 6 1.65 -2.11 11.20
N PRO A 7 2.61 -1.30 11.68
CA PRO A 7 2.67 -0.90 13.08
C PRO A 7 1.59 0.13 13.44
N THR A 8 1.01 0.82 12.46
CA THR A 8 -0.05 1.83 12.64
C THR A 8 -1.43 1.37 12.21
N ASP A 9 -1.55 0.10 11.81
CA ASP A 9 -2.79 -0.50 11.33
C ASP A 9 -3.50 0.37 10.27
N CYS A 10 -2.70 0.82 9.29
CA CYS A 10 -3.15 1.73 8.23
C CYS A 10 -3.50 1.01 6.91
N LEU A 11 -3.41 -0.32 6.87
CA LEU A 11 -3.64 -1.13 5.67
C LEU A 11 -4.81 -2.07 5.96
N TYR A 12 -5.81 -2.08 5.09
CA TYR A 12 -6.99 -2.96 5.17
C TYR A 12 -7.06 -3.85 3.94
N ILE A 13 -7.33 -5.14 4.13
CA ILE A 13 -7.43 -6.12 3.04
C ILE A 13 -8.67 -6.99 3.22
N GLU A 14 -9.57 -6.98 2.23
CA GLU A 14 -10.65 -7.98 2.13
C GLU A 14 -10.24 -9.12 1.21
N GLU A 15 -10.36 -10.37 1.65
CA GLU A 15 -10.10 -11.55 0.82
C GLU A 15 -11.38 -11.98 0.08
N GLU A 16 -11.27 -12.32 -1.21
CA GLU A 16 -12.37 -12.95 -1.94
C GLU A 16 -12.39 -14.47 -1.64
N PRO A 17 -13.56 -15.11 -1.45
CA PRO A 17 -13.63 -16.56 -1.32
C PRO A 17 -13.09 -17.24 -2.59
N ALA A 18 -11.95 -17.90 -2.46
CA ALA A 18 -11.24 -18.52 -3.58
C ALA A 18 -12.10 -19.62 -4.24
N GLN A 19 -12.68 -19.33 -5.40
CA GLN A 19 -13.39 -20.32 -6.22
C GLN A 19 -12.44 -21.18 -7.06
N ASP A 20 -11.24 -20.68 -7.38
CA ASP A 20 -10.31 -21.36 -8.28
C ASP A 20 -8.86 -21.13 -7.85
N ARG A 21 -8.42 -21.87 -6.81
CA ARG A 21 -7.03 -22.08 -6.30
C ARG A 21 -6.09 -20.88 -6.07
N GLU A 22 -6.44 -19.67 -6.48
CA GLU A 22 -5.63 -18.46 -6.34
C GLU A 22 -6.33 -17.50 -5.37
N LYS A 23 -5.70 -17.28 -4.21
CA LYS A 23 -6.20 -16.30 -3.24
C LYS A 23 -5.88 -14.91 -3.76
N ARG A 24 -6.92 -14.15 -4.11
CA ARG A 24 -6.79 -12.74 -4.48
C ARG A 24 -7.50 -11.87 -3.45
N PRO A 25 -6.88 -10.75 -3.04
CA PRO A 25 -7.58 -9.75 -2.27
C PRO A 25 -8.65 -9.11 -3.17
N ARG A 26 -9.86 -8.99 -2.64
CA ARG A 26 -10.99 -8.29 -3.26
C ARG A 26 -10.78 -6.77 -3.20
N VAL A 27 -10.32 -6.29 -2.04
CA VAL A 27 -10.13 -4.87 -1.74
C VAL A 27 -8.81 -4.71 -0.99
N VAL A 28 -8.05 -3.67 -1.36
CA VAL A 28 -6.84 -3.24 -0.65
C VAL A 28 -6.91 -1.73 -0.47
N GLU A 29 -6.96 -1.26 0.78
CA GLU A 29 -7.02 0.15 1.13
C GLU A 29 -5.86 0.54 2.05
N ILE A 30 -5.23 1.69 1.79
CA ILE A 30 -4.13 2.21 2.60
C ILE A 30 -4.44 3.65 3.00
N ASP A 31 -4.45 3.90 4.30
CA ASP A 31 -4.56 5.24 4.86
C ASP A 31 -3.17 5.91 4.89
N LEU A 32 -2.93 6.76 3.89
CA LEU A 32 -1.67 7.50 3.76
C LEU A 32 -1.49 8.58 4.83
N ALA A 33 -2.55 9.00 5.53
CA ALA A 33 -2.42 9.96 6.63
C ALA A 33 -1.85 9.31 7.90
N ARG A 34 -2.02 7.99 8.06
CA ARG A 34 -1.49 7.19 9.18
C ARG A 34 -0.25 6.37 8.81
N CYS A 35 0.10 6.30 7.54
CA CYS A 35 1.26 5.55 7.06
C CYS A 35 2.58 6.25 7.44
N LEU A 36 3.49 5.52 8.08
CA LEU A 36 4.83 6.00 8.42
C LEU A 36 5.87 5.76 7.31
N PHE A 37 5.46 5.17 6.19
CA PHE A 37 6.35 4.79 5.09
C PHE A 37 7.54 3.93 5.54
N CYS A 38 7.32 3.03 6.52
CA CYS A 38 8.36 2.20 7.12
C CYS A 38 8.81 1.00 6.26
N GLY A 39 8.02 0.61 5.25
CA GLY A 39 8.35 -0.50 4.35
C GLY A 39 8.02 -1.91 4.87
N GLN A 40 7.59 -2.08 6.12
CA GLN A 40 7.35 -3.42 6.71
C GLN A 40 6.28 -4.25 5.98
N CYS A 41 5.28 -3.60 5.39
CA CYS A 41 4.25 -4.27 4.59
C CYS A 41 4.80 -4.84 3.28
N VAL A 42 5.86 -4.25 2.71
CA VAL A 42 6.55 -4.74 1.50
C VAL A 42 7.37 -5.97 1.84
N ASP A 43 8.14 -5.93 2.93
CA ASP A 43 8.98 -7.04 3.37
C ASP A 43 8.14 -8.26 3.77
N SER A 44 6.96 -8.01 4.34
CA SER A 44 6.03 -9.07 4.78
C SER A 44 5.19 -9.65 3.63
N CYS A 45 5.28 -9.10 2.43
CA CYS A 45 4.47 -9.53 1.29
C CYS A 45 5.17 -10.65 0.51
N PRO A 46 4.69 -11.91 0.59
CA PRO A 46 5.33 -13.03 -0.11
C PRO A 46 5.25 -12.91 -1.63
N GLU A 47 4.15 -12.35 -2.15
CA GLU A 47 3.89 -12.15 -3.58
C GLU A 47 4.45 -10.81 -4.11
N ARG A 48 5.02 -9.97 -3.23
CA ARG A 48 5.47 -8.61 -3.58
C ARG A 48 4.37 -7.77 -4.27
N ALA A 49 3.12 -7.96 -3.86
CA ALA A 49 1.97 -7.24 -4.37
C ALA A 49 1.94 -5.75 -3.96
N ILE A 50 2.71 -5.37 -2.95
CA ILE A 50 2.83 -4.00 -2.45
C ILE A 50 4.27 -3.53 -2.64
N ALA A 51 4.45 -2.31 -3.16
CA ALA A 51 5.75 -1.68 -3.33
C ALA A 51 5.74 -0.25 -2.76
N LEU A 52 6.82 0.12 -2.07
CA LEU A 52 7.04 1.47 -1.57
C LEU A 52 7.94 2.22 -2.57
N VAL A 53 7.39 3.21 -3.25
CA VAL A 53 8.13 4.02 -4.24
C VAL A 53 8.39 5.42 -3.68
N ALA A 54 9.65 5.71 -3.37
CA ALA A 54 10.07 7.06 -2.99
C ALA A 54 10.19 7.93 -4.25
N ARG A 55 9.15 8.72 -4.56
CA ARG A 55 9.22 9.69 -5.65
C ARG A 55 10.08 10.87 -5.18
N THR A 56 11.32 10.97 -5.67
CA THR A 56 12.27 12.03 -5.33
C THR A 56 11.88 13.36 -5.99
N ARG A 57 10.91 14.07 -5.39
CA ARG A 57 10.72 15.51 -5.66
C ARG A 57 10.10 16.24 -4.47
N LEU A 58 10.83 16.28 -3.35
CA LEU A 58 10.52 17.22 -2.26
C LEU A 58 11.35 18.50 -2.44
N ARG A 59 11.04 19.26 -3.49
CA ARG A 59 11.40 20.68 -3.57
C ARG A 59 10.14 21.46 -3.21
N GLY A 60 9.98 21.76 -1.93
CA GLY A 60 9.36 23.01 -1.45
C GLY A 60 7.85 23.25 -1.56
N ASP A 61 7.00 22.31 -1.97
CA ASP A 61 5.55 22.61 -2.07
C ASP A 61 4.74 21.97 -0.94
N LEU A 62 4.66 22.69 0.19
CA LEU A 62 3.68 22.49 1.26
C LEU A 62 2.27 22.88 0.78
N ARG A 63 1.71 22.09 -0.15
CA ARG A 63 0.30 22.24 -0.53
C ARG A 63 -0.41 20.91 -0.38
N TRP A 64 -1.21 20.83 0.67
CA TRP A 64 -2.26 19.82 0.85
C TRP A 64 -3.08 19.69 -0.43
N ASN A 65 -2.77 18.68 -1.23
CA ASN A 65 -3.61 18.22 -2.32
C ASN A 65 -3.55 16.70 -2.33
N MET A 66 -4.55 16.11 -1.68
CA MET A 66 -5.06 14.78 -2.03
C MET A 66 -5.29 14.75 -3.54
N VAL A 67 -4.42 14.08 -4.31
CA VAL A 67 -4.78 13.67 -5.67
C VAL A 67 -4.22 12.28 -5.94
N ARG A 68 -5.18 11.36 -6.01
CA ARG A 68 -5.31 10.12 -6.79
C ARG A 68 -4.05 9.52 -7.43
N GLY A 69 -3.99 8.20 -7.31
CA GLY A 69 -2.97 7.33 -7.87
C GLY A 69 -2.61 7.67 -9.31
N GLU A 70 -1.33 7.95 -9.50
CA GLU A 70 -0.67 7.76 -10.78
C GLU A 70 0.22 6.53 -10.64
N TYR A 71 -0.21 5.44 -11.28
CA TYR A 71 0.68 4.36 -11.69
C TYR A 71 1.81 4.99 -12.52
N VAL A 72 3.01 5.10 -11.95
CA VAL A 72 4.21 5.39 -12.74
C VAL A 72 4.62 4.09 -13.43
N ASN A 73 4.24 3.99 -14.69
CA ASN A 73 4.97 3.24 -15.70
C ASN A 73 5.55 4.26 -16.69
N SER A 74 6.82 4.63 -16.51
CA SER A 74 7.74 5.15 -17.54
C SER A 74 9.14 5.20 -16.96
#